data_AF-A0A2H0RUC2-F1
#
_entry.id   AF-A0A2H0RUC2-F1
#
_cell.length_a   1.000
_cell.length_b   1.000
_cell.length_c   1.000
_cell.angle_alpha   90.00
_cell.angle_beta   90.00
_cell.angle_gamma   90.00
#
_symmetry.space_group_name_H-M   'P 1'
#
loop_
_entity.id
_entity.type
_entity.pdbx_description
1 polymer ?
#
loop_
_entity_poly.entity_id
_entity_poly.type
_entity_poly.pdbx_seq_one_letter_code
_entity_poly.pdbx_strand_id
1 'polypeptide(L)'
;SQDANGSAVPADVSDIGAFKFAAAAHGNSKNGLNDAVLSGVVFNVNATNVSLDASTFKIYNKNNSSDANKVACTGYNGTTVMAGTASGTFTVYCPQLKSNTLIDTEINQGDDITLVLEANVTDPSNSTVGAVSTLQVSLTRFNSITRTSFNVGTAAATSYVEWSDVDTTTTNFTWVEYPEATVKSTSYQS
;
A
#
# COMPACT_ATOMS: atom_id res chain seq x y z
N SER A 1 -16.42 2.70 -5.69
CA SER A 1 -15.94 3.00 -4.32
C SER A 1 -16.01 4.49 -4.14
N GLN A 2 -16.83 4.98 -3.22
CA GLN A 2 -16.90 6.42 -2.92
C GLN A 2 -15.57 6.80 -2.26
N ASP A 3 -14.91 7.83 -2.77
CA ASP A 3 -13.66 8.33 -2.22
C ASP A 3 -13.96 8.90 -0.83
N ALA A 4 -13.31 8.38 0.22
CA ALA A 4 -13.59 8.77 1.61
C ALA A 4 -12.98 10.15 1.97
N ASN A 5 -12.56 10.90 0.95
CA ASN A 5 -12.01 12.23 1.07
C ASN A 5 -12.97 13.18 1.81
N GLY A 6 -12.53 13.69 2.96
CA GLY A 6 -13.30 14.59 3.82
C GLY A 6 -14.34 13.89 4.72
N SER A 7 -14.31 12.56 4.81
CA SER A 7 -15.07 11.80 5.81
C SER A 7 -14.32 11.71 7.13
N ALA A 8 -15.06 11.45 8.22
CA ALA A 8 -14.50 11.31 9.56
C ALA A 8 -13.45 10.20 9.62
N VAL A 9 -12.43 10.39 10.46
CA VAL A 9 -11.43 9.35 10.75
C VAL A 9 -12.15 8.12 11.34
N PRO A 10 -11.99 6.93 10.76
CA PRO A 10 -12.66 5.74 11.24
C PRO A 10 -12.12 5.30 12.62
N ALA A 11 -12.90 4.52 13.36
CA ALA A 11 -12.49 3.90 14.62
C ALA A 11 -12.40 2.38 14.47
N ASP A 12 -11.73 1.74 15.43
CA ASP A 12 -11.53 0.28 15.46
C ASP A 12 -10.80 -0.24 14.20
N VAL A 13 -10.91 -1.55 13.94
CA VAL A 13 -10.35 -2.19 12.74
C VAL A 13 -11.07 -1.65 11.50
N SER A 14 -10.34 -0.92 10.66
CA SER A 14 -10.89 -0.20 9.52
C SER A 14 -9.92 -0.13 8.33
N ASP A 15 -10.49 0.02 7.14
CA ASP A 15 -9.77 0.33 5.90
C ASP A 15 -9.21 1.76 5.97
N ILE A 16 -7.89 1.89 6.14
CA ILE A 16 -7.23 3.20 6.24
C ILE A 16 -6.72 3.70 4.87
N GLY A 17 -6.68 2.86 3.84
CA GLY A 17 -6.40 3.27 2.47
C GLY A 17 -6.71 2.18 1.44
N ALA A 18 -7.09 2.56 0.23
CA ALA A 18 -7.38 1.63 -0.87
C ALA A 18 -6.76 2.13 -2.19
N PHE A 19 -5.98 1.27 -2.85
CA PHE A 19 -5.21 1.59 -4.04
C PHE A 19 -5.52 0.62 -5.16
N LYS A 20 -5.93 1.16 -6.30
CA LYS A 20 -6.17 0.37 -7.53
C LYS A 20 -4.89 0.32 -8.36
N PHE A 21 -4.46 -0.90 -8.66
CA PHE A 21 -3.33 -1.20 -9.52
C PHE A 21 -3.88 -1.86 -10.80
N ALA A 22 -3.41 -1.42 -11.96
CA ALA A 22 -3.91 -1.91 -13.25
C ALA A 22 -2.74 -2.26 -14.16
N ALA A 23 -2.92 -3.32 -14.95
CA ALA A 23 -1.98 -3.72 -15.98
C ALA A 23 -2.53 -3.28 -17.35
N ALA A 24 -1.71 -2.61 -18.15
CA ALA A 24 -2.12 -2.19 -19.48
C ALA A 24 -2.25 -3.39 -20.43
N ALA A 25 -3.09 -3.25 -21.46
CA ALA A 25 -3.12 -4.22 -22.54
C ALA A 25 -1.82 -4.14 -23.38
N HIS A 26 -1.04 -5.23 -23.45
CA HIS A 26 0.12 -5.32 -24.34
C HIS A 26 -0.27 -5.54 -25.82
N GLY A 27 0.45 -4.87 -26.72
CA GLY A 27 0.26 -4.95 -28.18
C GLY A 27 1.18 -5.95 -28.91
N ASN A 28 2.07 -6.64 -28.17
CA ASN A 28 3.01 -7.63 -28.71
C ASN A 28 2.91 -8.90 -27.86
N SER A 29 2.68 -10.06 -28.49
CA SER A 29 2.49 -11.36 -27.83
C SER A 29 3.71 -12.28 -27.95
N LYS A 30 4.89 -11.73 -28.29
CA LYS A 30 6.09 -12.55 -28.44
C LYS A 30 6.58 -13.00 -27.06
N ASN A 31 6.24 -14.25 -26.70
CA ASN A 31 6.62 -15.05 -25.52
C ASN A 31 5.57 -15.27 -24.43
N GLY A 32 4.31 -14.85 -24.62
CA GLY A 32 3.24 -15.10 -23.66
C GLY A 32 2.36 -13.88 -23.42
N LEU A 33 1.40 -14.01 -22.50
CA LEU A 33 0.72 -12.89 -21.87
C LEU A 33 1.60 -12.48 -20.66
N ASN A 34 1.93 -11.20 -20.51
CA ASN A 34 2.67 -10.74 -19.33
C ASN A 34 1.70 -10.50 -18.19
N ASP A 35 1.76 -11.36 -17.18
CA ASP A 35 1.02 -11.16 -15.93
C ASP A 35 1.88 -10.39 -14.94
N ALA A 36 1.38 -9.23 -14.50
CA ALA A 36 2.07 -8.37 -13.56
C ALA A 36 1.65 -8.75 -12.14
N VAL A 37 2.59 -9.18 -11.31
CA VAL A 37 2.31 -9.51 -9.91
C VAL A 37 2.92 -8.46 -9.00
N LEU A 38 2.12 -7.82 -8.16
CA LEU A 38 2.66 -6.93 -7.13
C LEU A 38 3.29 -7.77 -6.01
N SER A 39 4.61 -7.76 -5.91
CA SER A 39 5.40 -8.55 -4.95
C SER A 39 5.58 -7.84 -3.61
N GLY A 40 5.48 -6.50 -3.58
CA GLY A 40 5.58 -5.74 -2.35
C GLY A 40 5.19 -4.27 -2.51
N VAL A 41 4.74 -3.68 -1.40
CA VAL A 41 4.36 -2.27 -1.34
C VAL A 41 4.74 -1.64 0.00
N VAL A 42 5.14 -0.37 -0.05
CA VAL A 42 5.33 0.50 1.13
C VAL A 42 4.35 1.66 1.03
N PHE A 43 3.49 1.81 2.03
CA PHE A 43 2.59 2.96 2.14
C PHE A 43 3.19 4.04 3.03
N ASN A 44 3.00 5.30 2.65
CA ASN A 44 3.20 6.44 3.53
C ASN A 44 1.91 6.72 4.28
N VAL A 45 1.99 6.80 5.61
CA VAL A 45 0.86 7.15 6.47
C VAL A 45 1.16 8.46 7.18
N ASN A 46 0.20 9.37 7.15
CA ASN A 46 0.17 10.57 7.97
C ASN A 46 -1.07 10.50 8.88
N ALA A 47 -0.84 10.28 10.17
CA ALA A 47 -1.85 10.18 11.21
C ALA A 47 -1.69 11.34 12.19
N THR A 48 -2.13 12.54 11.79
CA THR A 48 -2.04 13.75 12.63
C THR A 48 -3.20 13.75 13.63
N ASN A 49 -2.88 13.78 14.93
CA ASN A 49 -3.85 13.69 16.02
C ASN A 49 -4.74 12.41 15.97
N VAL A 50 -4.19 11.32 15.42
CA VAL A 50 -4.85 10.01 15.31
C VAL A 50 -3.90 8.95 15.88
N SER A 51 -4.41 8.04 16.72
CA SER A 51 -3.68 6.90 17.24
C SER A 51 -4.11 5.61 16.54
N LEU A 52 -3.14 4.83 16.07
CA LEU A 52 -3.35 3.48 15.55
C LEU A 52 -2.57 2.46 16.39
N ASP A 53 -2.96 1.19 16.35
CA ASP A 53 -2.15 0.09 16.88
C ASP A 53 -1.13 -0.39 15.83
N ALA A 54 0.16 -0.19 16.12
CA ALA A 54 1.26 -0.51 15.22
C ALA A 54 1.38 -2.00 14.88
N SER A 55 0.74 -2.88 15.64
CA SER A 55 0.77 -4.34 15.44
C SER A 55 -0.34 -4.87 14.53
N THR A 56 -1.27 -4.01 14.09
CA THR A 56 -2.51 -4.42 13.43
C THR A 56 -2.55 -4.17 11.93
N PHE A 57 -1.46 -3.65 11.34
CA PHE A 57 -1.41 -3.37 9.91
C PHE A 57 -1.57 -4.64 9.09
N LYS A 58 -2.54 -4.65 8.19
CA LYS A 58 -2.77 -5.75 7.25
C LYS A 58 -3.06 -5.22 5.85
N ILE A 59 -2.66 -5.98 4.84
CA ILE A 59 -3.03 -5.74 3.44
C ILE A 59 -3.88 -6.89 2.93
N TYR A 60 -4.85 -6.58 2.09
CA TYR A 60 -5.67 -7.59 1.41
C TYR A 60 -6.14 -7.11 0.03
N ASN A 61 -6.50 -8.07 -0.83
CA ASN A 61 -7.16 -7.78 -2.10
C ASN A 61 -8.67 -7.58 -1.84
N LYS A 62 -9.22 -6.45 -2.27
CA LYS A 62 -10.63 -6.08 -2.03
C LYS A 62 -11.64 -7.11 -2.53
N ASN A 63 -11.28 -7.89 -3.54
CA ASN A 63 -12.13 -8.98 -4.06
C ASN A 63 -12.21 -10.18 -3.09
N ASN A 64 -11.33 -10.24 -2.09
CA ASN A 64 -11.28 -11.29 -1.08
C ASN A 64 -10.87 -10.73 0.30
N SER A 65 -11.83 -10.16 1.02
CA SER A 65 -11.63 -9.46 2.29
C SER A 65 -11.75 -10.34 3.54
N SER A 66 -11.83 -11.66 3.40
CA SER A 66 -11.88 -12.58 4.54
C SER A 66 -10.63 -12.44 5.42
N ASP A 67 -10.78 -12.48 6.74
CA ASP A 67 -9.66 -12.33 7.68
C ASP A 67 -8.53 -13.36 7.45
N ALA A 68 -8.87 -14.56 6.96
CA ALA A 68 -7.90 -15.59 6.62
C ALA A 68 -7.01 -15.22 5.41
N ASN A 69 -7.43 -14.24 4.60
CA ASN A 69 -6.78 -13.81 3.36
C ASN A 69 -6.09 -12.44 3.50
N LYS A 70 -5.97 -11.95 4.74
CA LYS A 70 -5.25 -10.71 5.06
C LYS A 70 -3.81 -11.02 5.45
N VAL A 71 -2.87 -10.28 4.89
CA VAL A 71 -1.44 -10.44 5.14
C VAL A 71 -0.95 -9.36 6.09
N ALA A 72 -0.20 -9.73 7.13
CA ALA A 72 0.37 -8.79 8.08
C ALA A 72 1.45 -7.91 7.41
N CYS A 73 1.46 -6.64 7.77
CA CYS A 73 2.48 -5.67 7.38
C CYS A 73 3.14 -5.05 8.62
N THR A 74 4.30 -4.42 8.43
CA THR A 74 5.09 -3.86 9.54
C THR A 74 5.13 -2.35 9.44
N GLY A 75 4.78 -1.65 10.53
CA GLY A 75 4.94 -0.19 10.64
C GLY A 75 6.37 0.22 10.97
N TYR A 76 6.86 1.31 10.35
CA TYR A 76 8.21 1.85 10.53
C TYR A 76 8.21 3.37 10.72
N ASN A 77 8.95 3.84 11.72
CA ASN A 77 9.35 5.23 11.83
C ASN A 77 10.78 5.37 11.29
N GLY A 78 10.90 5.87 10.06
CA GLY A 78 12.15 5.81 9.30
C GLY A 78 12.51 4.35 8.98
N THR A 79 13.54 3.82 9.63
CA THR A 79 13.96 2.41 9.50
C THR A 79 13.73 1.60 10.76
N THR A 80 13.14 2.19 11.80
CA THR A 80 12.88 1.53 13.08
C THR A 80 11.47 0.96 13.09
N VAL A 81 11.34 -0.33 13.42
CA VAL A 81 10.03 -0.99 13.58
C VAL A 81 9.25 -0.32 14.71
N MET A 82 7.99 -0.01 14.46
CA MET A 82 7.08 0.57 15.44
C MET A 82 6.47 -0.52 16.32
N ALA A 83 6.19 -0.18 17.58
CA ALA A 83 5.46 -1.02 18.52
C ALA A 83 4.55 -0.15 19.40
N GLY A 84 3.40 -0.69 19.83
CA GLY A 84 2.40 0.06 20.59
C GLY A 84 1.65 1.05 19.70
N THR A 85 1.58 2.33 20.10
CA THR A 85 0.82 3.35 19.38
C THR A 85 1.59 3.91 18.18
N ALA A 86 0.99 3.87 16.99
CA ALA A 86 1.44 4.55 15.80
C ALA A 86 0.68 5.87 15.60
N SER A 87 1.41 6.97 15.39
CA SER A 87 0.88 8.31 15.11
C SER A 87 1.93 9.15 14.38
N GLY A 88 1.52 10.29 13.82
CA GLY A 88 2.38 11.16 13.00
C GLY A 88 2.68 10.57 11.63
N THR A 89 3.86 10.85 11.08
CA THR A 89 4.28 10.36 9.76
C THR A 89 5.12 9.11 9.88
N PHE A 90 4.71 8.03 9.22
CA PHE A 90 5.41 6.75 9.22
C PHE A 90 5.18 5.98 7.90
N THR A 91 5.81 4.82 7.76
CA THR A 91 5.58 3.92 6.62
C THR A 91 5.07 2.56 7.07
N VAL A 92 4.25 1.91 6.23
CA VAL A 92 3.81 0.53 6.43
C VAL A 92 4.36 -0.33 5.29
N TYR A 93 5.14 -1.34 5.66
CA TYR A 93 5.87 -2.23 4.74
C TYR A 93 5.17 -3.57 4.63
N CYS A 94 4.77 -3.91 3.41
CA CYS A 94 4.10 -5.17 3.06
C CYS A 94 4.94 -5.93 2.02
N PRO A 95 5.93 -6.73 2.43
CA PRO A 95 6.78 -7.48 1.50
C PRO A 95 6.19 -8.84 1.13
N GLN A 96 6.82 -9.51 0.16
CA GLN A 96 6.62 -10.94 -0.13
C GLN A 96 5.18 -11.33 -0.48
N LEU A 97 4.40 -10.40 -1.04
CA LEU A 97 2.99 -10.61 -1.37
C LEU A 97 2.82 -11.71 -2.42
N LYS A 98 3.66 -11.73 -3.46
CA LYS A 98 3.66 -12.78 -4.50
C LYS A 98 3.82 -14.19 -3.92
N SER A 99 4.69 -14.37 -2.93
CA SER A 99 4.95 -15.68 -2.32
C SER A 99 3.95 -16.06 -1.22
N ASN A 100 3.04 -15.14 -0.86
CA ASN A 100 2.12 -15.34 0.25
C ASN A 100 0.80 -15.95 -0.25
N THR A 101 0.50 -17.19 0.14
CA THR A 101 -0.67 -17.92 -0.35
C THR A 101 -2.01 -17.39 0.19
N LEU A 102 -2.00 -16.42 1.10
CA LEU A 102 -3.23 -15.84 1.66
C LEU A 102 -3.80 -14.72 0.78
N ILE A 103 -2.98 -14.11 -0.07
CA ILE A 103 -3.37 -12.98 -0.91
C ILE A 103 -3.04 -13.27 -2.37
N ASP A 104 -3.95 -12.87 -3.25
CA ASP A 104 -3.71 -12.83 -4.68
C ASP A 104 -3.45 -11.38 -5.12
N THR A 105 -2.27 -11.15 -5.69
CA THR A 105 -1.83 -9.85 -6.21
C THR A 105 -1.47 -9.90 -7.69
N GLU A 106 -1.88 -10.95 -8.39
CA GLU A 106 -1.77 -11.06 -9.83
C GLU A 106 -2.74 -10.11 -10.53
N ILE A 107 -2.24 -9.45 -11.57
CA ILE A 107 -3.00 -8.55 -12.43
C ILE A 107 -2.81 -9.02 -13.85
N ASN A 108 -3.84 -9.69 -14.38
CA ASN A 108 -3.84 -10.08 -15.78
C ASN A 108 -3.76 -8.82 -16.66
N GLN A 109 -3.28 -9.01 -17.88
CA GLN A 109 -3.31 -7.97 -18.91
C GLN A 109 -4.70 -7.32 -19.04
N GLY A 110 -4.75 -5.99 -18.93
CA GLY A 110 -5.98 -5.21 -19.12
C GLY A 110 -6.91 -5.18 -17.90
N ASP A 111 -6.59 -5.95 -16.87
CA ASP A 111 -7.33 -6.01 -15.62
C ASP A 111 -6.75 -5.05 -14.56
N ASP A 112 -7.44 -5.01 -13.42
CA ASP A 112 -7.01 -4.31 -12.23
C ASP A 112 -7.37 -5.07 -10.96
N ILE A 113 -6.59 -4.79 -9.91
CA ILE A 113 -6.88 -5.19 -8.54
C ILE A 113 -6.96 -3.95 -7.66
N THR A 114 -7.69 -4.06 -6.55
CA THR A 114 -7.68 -3.04 -5.49
C THR A 114 -7.10 -3.64 -4.24
N LEU A 115 -5.96 -3.13 -3.77
CA LEU A 115 -5.38 -3.50 -2.49
C LEU A 115 -5.80 -2.52 -1.42
N VAL A 116 -6.14 -3.04 -0.25
CA VAL A 116 -6.61 -2.27 0.89
C VAL A 116 -5.64 -2.44 2.04
N LEU A 117 -5.24 -1.32 2.64
CA LEU A 117 -4.51 -1.28 3.89
C LEU A 117 -5.49 -1.12 5.04
N GLU A 118 -5.48 -2.06 5.97
CA GLU A 118 -6.28 -2.11 7.18
C GLU A 118 -5.40 -1.85 8.40
N ALA A 119 -5.95 -1.17 9.41
CA ALA A 119 -5.36 -1.04 10.73
C ALA A 119 -6.45 -0.85 11.79
N ASN A 120 -6.11 -1.08 13.06
CA ASN A 120 -6.95 -0.69 14.18
C ASN A 120 -6.67 0.77 14.57
N VAL A 121 -7.65 1.66 14.37
CA VAL A 121 -7.60 3.04 14.85
C VAL A 121 -8.09 3.06 16.30
N THR A 122 -7.16 3.20 17.24
CA THR A 122 -7.44 3.14 18.68
C THR A 122 -7.96 4.45 19.25
N ASP A 123 -7.63 5.58 18.61
CA ASP A 123 -8.20 6.88 18.93
C ASP A 123 -8.25 7.76 17.66
N PRO A 124 -9.45 8.02 17.11
CA PRO A 124 -9.60 8.83 15.90
C PRO A 124 -9.35 10.33 16.14
N SER A 125 -9.27 10.79 17.40
CA SER A 125 -9.06 12.19 17.76
C SER A 125 -8.37 12.35 19.11
N ASN A 126 -7.05 12.15 19.14
CA ASN A 126 -6.25 12.21 20.37
C ASN A 126 -5.79 13.64 20.76
N SER A 127 -6.29 14.68 20.08
CA SER A 127 -5.88 16.06 20.35
C SER A 127 -6.39 16.56 21.71
N THR A 128 -5.48 17.02 22.57
CA THR A 128 -5.81 17.61 23.88
C THR A 128 -6.23 19.09 23.80
N VAL A 129 -6.01 19.73 22.65
CA VAL A 129 -6.28 21.16 22.41
C VAL A 129 -7.39 21.39 21.37
N GLY A 130 -8.05 20.31 20.92
CA GLY A 130 -9.09 20.38 19.89
C GLY A 130 -8.56 20.71 18.49
N ALA A 131 -7.30 20.37 18.20
CA ALA A 131 -6.75 20.49 16.85
C ALA A 131 -7.33 19.41 15.93
N VAL A 132 -7.42 19.72 14.63
CA VAL A 132 -7.98 18.84 13.59
C VAL A 132 -7.21 17.52 13.53
N SER A 133 -7.95 16.41 13.40
CA SER A 133 -7.40 15.08 13.17
C SER A 133 -7.47 14.70 11.70
N THR A 134 -6.36 14.19 11.17
CA THR A 134 -6.27 13.72 9.80
C THR A 134 -5.57 12.38 9.71
N LEU A 135 -6.12 11.50 8.87
CA LEU A 135 -5.50 10.25 8.50
C LEU A 135 -5.42 10.19 6.98
N GLN A 136 -4.21 10.08 6.45
CA GLN A 136 -3.97 9.98 5.02
C GLN A 136 -3.00 8.84 4.74
N VAL A 137 -3.35 8.00 3.79
CA VAL A 137 -2.45 6.99 3.22
C VAL A 137 -2.13 7.37 1.79
N SER A 138 -0.86 7.34 1.44
CA SER A 138 -0.37 7.66 0.10
C SER A 138 0.70 6.68 -0.35
N LEU A 139 0.85 6.58 -1.68
CA LEU A 139 1.94 5.84 -2.31
C LEU A 139 2.88 6.86 -2.94
N THR A 140 4.16 6.76 -2.61
CA THR A 140 5.21 7.61 -3.20
C THR A 140 6.33 6.73 -3.72
N ARG A 141 7.36 7.33 -4.32
CA ARG A 141 8.61 6.63 -4.67
C ARG A 141 8.49 5.39 -5.58
N PHE A 142 7.54 5.36 -6.51
CA PHE A 142 7.30 4.21 -7.40
C PHE A 142 7.64 4.45 -8.89
N ASN A 143 7.97 5.69 -9.27
CA ASN A 143 8.00 6.17 -10.66
C ASN A 143 9.40 6.58 -11.18
N SER A 144 10.48 5.91 -10.76
CA SER A 144 11.83 6.26 -11.22
C SER A 144 12.68 5.02 -11.43
N ILE A 145 13.23 4.86 -12.63
CA ILE A 145 14.12 3.75 -13.01
C ILE A 145 15.42 3.71 -12.19
N THR A 146 15.81 4.83 -11.58
CA THR A 146 16.97 4.89 -10.67
C THR A 146 16.70 4.27 -9.31
N ARG A 147 15.45 3.93 -8.99
CA ARG A 147 15.09 3.18 -7.79
C ARG A 147 15.21 1.70 -8.12
N THR A 148 16.15 1.03 -7.48
CA THR A 148 16.59 -0.33 -7.79
C THR A 148 16.44 -1.29 -6.61
N SER A 149 16.02 -0.80 -5.44
CA SER A 149 15.81 -1.62 -4.24
C SER A 149 14.44 -1.37 -3.62
N PHE A 150 13.72 -2.46 -3.32
CA PHE A 150 12.49 -2.41 -2.55
C PHE A 150 12.82 -2.57 -1.06
N ASN A 151 12.58 -1.53 -0.27
CA ASN A 151 12.79 -1.54 1.17
C ASN A 151 12.11 -0.32 1.83
N VAL A 152 12.14 -0.26 3.15
CA VAL A 152 11.89 0.96 3.91
C VAL A 152 13.11 1.89 3.87
N GLY A 153 12.86 3.20 3.95
CA GLY A 153 13.90 4.22 3.99
C GLY A 153 13.80 5.27 2.89
N THR A 154 14.72 6.24 2.93
CA THR A 154 14.66 7.44 2.08
C THR A 154 15.80 7.55 1.07
N ALA A 155 16.68 6.55 1.00
CA ALA A 155 17.80 6.53 0.05
C ALA A 155 17.29 6.70 -1.38
N ALA A 156 18.02 7.41 -2.25
CA ALA A 156 17.56 7.72 -3.60
C ALA A 156 17.18 6.47 -4.43
N ALA A 157 17.87 5.36 -4.20
CA ALA A 157 17.64 4.08 -4.85
C ALA A 157 16.42 3.29 -4.32
N THR A 158 15.81 3.72 -3.20
CA THR A 158 14.68 3.00 -2.59
C THR A 158 13.38 3.26 -3.34
N SER A 159 12.72 2.18 -3.74
CA SER A 159 11.35 2.12 -4.25
C SER A 159 10.38 1.60 -3.19
N TYR A 160 9.13 2.06 -3.28
CA TYR A 160 8.02 1.64 -2.43
C TYR A 160 7.08 0.67 -3.14
N VAL A 161 7.46 0.20 -4.33
CA VAL A 161 6.79 -0.89 -5.01
C VAL A 161 7.82 -1.89 -5.51
N GLU A 162 7.46 -3.16 -5.44
CA GLU A 162 8.16 -4.24 -6.13
C GLU A 162 7.13 -5.03 -6.93
N TRP A 163 7.46 -5.25 -8.19
CA TRP A 163 6.69 -6.03 -9.12
C TRP A 163 7.51 -7.23 -9.54
N SER A 164 6.82 -8.32 -9.88
CA SER A 164 7.41 -9.45 -10.57
C SER A 164 6.74 -9.60 -11.92
N ASP A 165 7.58 -9.76 -12.94
CA ASP A 165 7.20 -10.26 -14.25
C ASP A 165 7.25 -11.80 -14.21
N VAL A 166 6.20 -12.48 -14.68
CA VAL A 166 6.03 -13.92 -14.46
C VAL A 166 5.75 -14.70 -15.75
N ASP A 167 6.39 -14.34 -16.86
CA ASP A 167 6.16 -15.03 -18.14
C ASP A 167 6.85 -16.39 -18.21
N THR A 168 8.17 -16.40 -17.99
CA THR A 168 9.04 -17.59 -18.16
C THR A 168 10.26 -17.57 -17.23
N THR A 169 10.71 -16.38 -16.83
CA THR A 169 11.71 -16.14 -15.77
C THR A 169 11.19 -15.06 -14.84
N THR A 170 11.14 -15.34 -13.53
CA THR A 170 10.77 -14.33 -12.53
C THR A 170 11.82 -13.22 -12.52
N THR A 171 11.43 -12.05 -13.02
CA THR A 171 12.26 -10.83 -12.97
C THR A 171 11.54 -9.82 -12.10
N ASN A 172 12.22 -9.31 -11.07
CA ASN A 172 11.66 -8.27 -10.23
C ASN A 172 12.03 -6.88 -10.79
N PHE A 173 11.06 -5.97 -10.78
CA PHE A 173 11.26 -4.57 -11.13
C PHE A 173 10.64 -3.68 -10.06
N THR A 174 11.22 -2.50 -9.88
CA THR A 174 10.90 -1.59 -8.76
C THR A 174 10.43 -0.21 -9.24
N TRP A 175 10.11 -0.08 -10.52
CA TRP A 175 9.56 1.15 -11.10
C TRP A 175 8.33 0.83 -11.95
N VAL A 176 7.42 1.80 -12.06
CA VAL A 176 6.31 1.77 -13.01
C VAL A 176 6.64 2.71 -14.16
N GLU A 177 6.78 2.18 -15.37
CA GLU A 177 6.91 2.95 -16.61
C GLU A 177 5.57 2.90 -17.35
N TYR A 178 4.70 3.86 -17.06
CA TYR A 178 3.52 4.12 -17.87
C TYR A 178 3.28 5.63 -17.97
N PRO A 179 2.96 6.18 -19.17
CA PRO A 179 2.71 7.61 -19.34
C PRO A 179 1.50 8.11 -18.55
N GLU A 180 0.61 7.21 -18.10
CA GLU A 180 -0.54 7.53 -17.25
C GLU A 180 -0.50 6.74 -15.93
N ALA A 181 0.34 7.17 -14.98
CA ALA A 181 0.23 6.71 -13.59
C ALA A 181 -0.69 7.65 -12.81
N THR A 182 -1.94 7.23 -12.55
CA THR A 182 -2.83 7.98 -11.65
C THR A 182 -2.73 7.41 -10.24
N VAL A 183 -2.03 8.10 -9.32
CA VAL A 183 -2.09 7.78 -7.88
C VAL A 183 -3.23 8.57 -7.25
N LYS A 184 -4.25 7.85 -6.76
CA LYS A 184 -5.31 8.41 -5.92
C LYS A 184 -5.00 8.04 -4.47
N SER A 185 -5.10 9.03 -3.58
CA SER A 185 -4.89 8.88 -2.13
C SER A 185 -6.21 9.14 -1.43
N THR A 186 -6.43 8.45 -0.31
CA THR A 186 -7.59 8.67 0.57
C THR A 186 -7.15 9.52 1.76
N SER A 187 -7.89 10.61 2.03
CA SER A 187 -7.67 11.57 3.10
C SER A 187 -8.92 11.73 3.96
N TYR A 188 -8.87 11.25 5.19
CA TYR A 188 -9.90 11.46 6.20
C TYR A 188 -9.64 12.78 6.95
N GLN A 189 -10.70 13.52 7.28
CA GLN A 189 -10.64 14.79 8.01
C GLN A 189 -11.79 14.85 9.03
N SER A 190 -11.53 15.38 10.22
CA SER A 190 -12.54 15.71 11.24
C SER A 190 -12.99 17.16 11.16
#